data_AF-A0A1Y5E162-F1
#
_entry.id   AF-A0A1Y5E162-F1
#
_cell.length_a   1.000
_cell.length_b   1.000
_cell.length_c   1.000
_cell.angle_alpha   90.00
_cell.angle_beta   90.00
_cell.angle_gamma   90.00
#
_symmetry.space_group_name_H-M   'P 1'
#
loop_
_entity.id
_entity.type
_entity.pdbx_description
1 polymer ?
#
loop_
_entity_poly.entity_id
_entity_poly.type
_entity_poly.pdbx_seq_one_letter_code
_entity_poly.pdbx_strand_id
1 'polypeptide(L)'
;MKYGYILLFFTVMSAQAEVYRWFDENNRVVFSDRNQLGAEEVIIESLSSYTPVSRSLTNSSDSDEENSNTFVVPNYQVEIMSPQDDEAVRSNAGIVNINAKVEPTLSADRNDQIILKLDGRILGQPSSSQNFTLTDIDRGTHTLQVAVVDKSGNLLKTSTPVSFHLQRHSVAP
;
A
#
# COMPACT_ATOMS: atom_id res chain seq x y z
N MET A 1 -28.17 -14.44 53.84
CA MET A 1 -28.15 -15.13 52.53
C MET A 1 -28.69 -14.12 51.52
N LYS A 2 -28.14 -13.85 50.35
CA LYS A 2 -26.98 -14.35 49.61
C LYS A 2 -26.85 -13.35 48.44
N TYR A 3 -25.64 -12.87 48.15
CA TYR A 3 -25.35 -11.96 47.04
C TYR A 3 -25.95 -12.46 45.72
N GLY A 4 -26.62 -11.58 44.98
CA GLY A 4 -27.24 -11.87 43.69
C GLY A 4 -26.76 -10.92 42.60
N TYR A 5 -25.47 -11.05 42.25
CA TYR A 5 -24.81 -10.80 40.96
C TYR A 5 -25.43 -9.72 40.02
N ILE A 6 -24.82 -8.54 39.85
CA ILE A 6 -23.78 -8.24 38.83
C ILE A 6 -24.22 -8.68 37.41
N LEU A 7 -24.72 -7.74 36.60
CA LEU A 7 -23.98 -7.00 35.56
C LEU A 7 -23.92 -7.75 34.22
N LEU A 8 -24.61 -7.24 33.19
CA LEU A 8 -24.16 -7.38 31.80
C LEU A 8 -24.72 -6.25 30.92
N PHE A 9 -24.05 -5.10 30.94
CA PHE A 9 -24.19 -4.07 29.91
C PHE A 9 -23.10 -4.37 28.87
N PHE A 10 -23.47 -4.97 27.74
CA PHE A 10 -22.52 -5.32 26.69
C PHE A 10 -22.43 -4.16 25.69
N THR A 11 -21.56 -3.20 25.98
CA THR A 11 -21.26 -2.08 25.09
C THR A 11 -20.37 -2.58 23.96
N VAL A 12 -20.87 -2.57 22.71
CA VAL A 12 -20.09 -2.92 21.53
C VAL A 12 -19.18 -1.74 21.19
N MET A 13 -17.87 -1.91 21.35
CA MET A 13 -16.86 -0.93 20.99
C MET A 13 -16.33 -1.29 19.60
N SER A 14 -16.72 -0.54 18.57
CA SER A 14 -16.13 -0.65 17.24
C SER A 14 -14.74 -0.02 17.25
N ALA A 15 -13.69 -0.84 17.17
CA ALA A 15 -12.31 -0.38 17.01
C ALA A 15 -12.04 -0.04 15.53
N GLN A 16 -11.86 1.25 15.23
CA GLN A 16 -11.27 1.71 13.96
C GLN A 16 -9.76 1.64 14.12
N ALA A 17 -9.09 0.76 13.38
CA ALA A 17 -7.63 0.62 13.39
C ALA A 17 -7.03 1.44 12.25
N GLU A 18 -6.52 2.63 12.57
CA GLU A 18 -5.73 3.45 11.63
C GLU A 18 -4.26 3.04 11.76
N VAL A 19 -3.69 2.48 10.69
CA VAL A 19 -2.30 2.01 10.66
C VAL A 19 -1.43 3.04 9.95
N TYR A 20 -0.45 3.59 10.66
CA TYR A 20 0.55 4.52 10.12
C TYR A 20 1.93 3.85 10.05
N ARG A 21 2.70 4.16 9.00
CA ARG A 21 4.08 3.68 8.79
C ARG A 21 5.02 4.85 8.64
N TRP A 22 6.17 4.79 9.31
CA TRP A 22 7.29 5.71 9.12
C TRP A 22 8.62 4.94 9.05
N PHE A 23 9.68 5.60 8.56
CA PHE A 23 11.01 5.04 8.39
C PHE A 23 11.99 5.75 9.35
N ASP A 24 12.83 4.98 10.05
CA ASP A 24 13.92 5.54 10.87
C ASP A 24 15.22 5.72 10.06
N GLU A 25 16.18 6.48 10.61
CA GLU A 25 17.48 6.80 10.01
C GLU A 25 18.40 5.59 9.76
N ASN A 26 18.00 4.37 10.11
CA ASN A 26 18.75 3.13 9.83
C ASN A 26 17.98 2.16 8.92
N ASN A 27 16.93 2.64 8.24
CA ASN A 27 16.18 1.91 7.23
C ASN A 27 15.54 0.59 7.74
N ARG A 28 15.17 0.55 9.03
CA ARG A 28 14.43 -0.58 9.65
C ARG A 28 12.99 -0.18 9.94
N VAL A 29 12.06 -1.11 9.72
CA VAL A 29 10.62 -0.88 9.93
C VAL A 29 10.27 -1.22 11.39
N VAL A 30 9.83 -0.24 12.16
CA VAL A 30 9.34 -0.42 13.55
C VAL A 30 7.88 0.04 13.64
N PHE A 31 7.02 -0.79 14.23
CA PHE A 31 5.59 -0.52 14.45
C PHE A 31 5.34 -0.20 15.94
N SER A 32 4.53 0.82 16.26
CA SER A 32 4.16 1.16 17.64
C SER A 32 2.71 1.69 17.72
N ASP A 33 1.97 1.22 18.74
CA ASP A 33 0.55 1.53 19.00
C ASP A 33 0.34 2.50 20.19
N ARG A 34 1.13 3.57 20.32
CA ARG A 34 0.89 4.60 21.38
C ARG A 34 1.13 6.03 20.89
N ASN A 35 0.15 6.90 21.13
CA ASN A 35 0.20 8.35 20.93
C ASN A 35 0.90 9.04 22.12
N GLN A 36 1.88 9.94 21.88
CA GLN A 36 2.32 10.94 22.87
C GLN A 36 2.75 12.29 22.25
N LEU A 37 2.12 13.35 22.80
CA LEU A 37 2.59 14.72 23.12
C LEU A 37 3.29 15.56 22.03
N GLY A 38 2.53 16.50 21.45
CA GLY A 38 3.05 17.64 20.67
C GLY A 38 2.02 18.31 19.75
N ALA A 39 0.74 18.33 20.13
CA ALA A 39 -0.30 18.92 19.29
C ALA A 39 -0.10 20.44 19.14
N GLU A 40 -0.22 20.94 17.92
CA GLU A 40 -0.61 22.34 17.70
C GLU A 40 -2.00 22.38 17.05
N GLU A 41 -2.89 23.08 17.75
CA GLU A 41 -4.29 23.29 17.41
C GLU A 41 -4.39 24.33 16.30
N VAL A 42 -5.12 24.04 15.22
CA VAL A 42 -5.52 25.08 14.27
C VAL A 42 -7.03 25.00 14.04
N ILE A 43 -7.68 26.07 14.48
CA ILE A 43 -9.10 26.37 14.39
C ILE A 43 -9.53 26.38 12.91
N ILE A 44 -10.59 25.64 12.58
CA ILE A 44 -11.20 25.70 11.25
C ILE A 44 -12.15 26.90 11.24
N GLU A 45 -11.67 28.05 10.79
CA GLU A 45 -12.57 29.13 10.37
C GLU A 45 -13.10 28.85 8.96
N SER A 46 -14.42 28.85 8.86
CA SER A 46 -15.18 28.52 7.66
C SER A 46 -15.06 29.56 6.54
N LEU A 47 -14.90 29.03 5.32
CA LEU A 47 -15.25 29.58 4.00
C LEU A 47 -14.82 31.02 3.64
N SER A 48 -13.91 31.12 2.67
CA SER A 48 -13.95 32.18 1.64
C SER A 48 -13.22 31.71 0.37
N SER A 49 -13.93 31.77 -0.76
CA SER A 49 -13.36 31.67 -2.11
C SER A 49 -12.29 32.73 -2.31
N TYR A 50 -11.16 32.42 -2.98
CA TYR A 50 -10.53 33.26 -4.03
C TYR A 50 -9.23 32.63 -4.59
N THR A 51 -8.83 33.16 -5.75
CA THR A 51 -7.84 32.77 -6.79
C THR A 51 -6.43 32.33 -6.37
N PRO A 52 -5.73 31.55 -7.21
CA PRO A 52 -4.33 31.18 -6.99
C PRO A 52 -3.42 32.42 -7.08
N VAL A 53 -2.73 32.72 -5.98
CA VAL A 53 -1.68 33.73 -5.93
C VAL A 53 -0.33 33.04 -6.10
N SER A 54 0.38 33.45 -7.15
CA SER A 54 1.81 33.15 -7.36
C SER A 54 2.63 33.60 -6.15
N ARG A 55 3.47 32.72 -5.60
CA ARG A 55 4.57 33.09 -4.72
C ARG A 55 5.86 32.42 -5.17
N SER A 56 6.78 33.29 -5.55
CA SER A 56 8.21 33.07 -5.77
C SER A 56 8.82 32.33 -4.59
N LEU A 57 9.56 31.26 -4.85
CA LEU A 57 10.47 30.67 -3.88
C LEU A 57 11.87 31.23 -4.12
N THR A 58 12.34 31.89 -3.08
CA THR A 58 13.65 32.47 -2.84
C THR A 58 14.79 31.55 -3.27
N ASN A 59 15.75 32.11 -4.01
CA ASN A 59 17.09 31.57 -4.19
C ASN A 59 17.75 31.33 -2.82
N SER A 60 17.87 30.07 -2.43
CA SER A 60 19.02 29.61 -1.68
C SER A 60 19.94 28.92 -2.67
N SER A 61 20.87 29.70 -3.22
CA SER A 61 22.09 29.16 -3.81
C SER A 61 22.96 28.68 -2.65
N ASP A 62 22.90 27.39 -2.38
CA ASP A 62 24.06 26.67 -1.88
C ASP A 62 24.50 25.72 -2.99
N SER A 63 25.68 25.98 -3.48
CA SER A 63 26.30 25.31 -4.61
C SER A 63 26.86 23.98 -4.13
N ASP A 64 26.04 22.94 -4.18
CA ASP A 64 26.55 21.60 -4.42
C ASP A 64 26.26 21.27 -5.88
N GLU A 65 27.25 21.50 -6.73
CA GLU A 65 27.35 20.83 -8.03
C GLU A 65 27.57 19.33 -7.80
N GLU A 66 26.56 18.65 -7.28
CA GLU A 66 26.43 17.22 -7.51
C GLU A 66 25.62 17.06 -8.79
N ASN A 67 26.28 16.40 -9.75
CA ASN A 67 25.74 15.91 -11.00
C ASN A 67 24.44 15.12 -10.78
N SER A 68 23.33 15.82 -10.59
CA SER A 68 22.01 15.24 -10.52
C SER A 68 21.64 14.89 -11.95
N ASN A 69 21.99 13.67 -12.34
CA ASN A 69 21.32 12.99 -13.42
C ASN A 69 19.84 12.92 -13.02
N THR A 70 19.09 13.98 -13.28
CA THR A 70 17.64 14.01 -13.15
C THR A 70 17.08 13.11 -14.22
N PHE A 71 17.02 11.82 -13.93
CA PHE A 71 16.31 10.87 -14.75
C PHE A 71 14.85 11.32 -14.80
N VAL A 72 14.25 11.30 -15.98
CA VAL A 72 12.81 11.60 -16.14
C VAL A 72 12.02 10.39 -15.63
N VAL A 73 10.95 10.61 -14.87
CA VAL A 73 10.05 9.52 -14.45
C VAL A 73 9.22 9.10 -15.66
N PRO A 74 9.26 7.84 -16.10
CA PRO A 74 8.39 7.37 -17.17
C PRO A 74 6.91 7.39 -16.73
N ASN A 75 6.01 7.70 -17.65
CA ASN A 75 4.58 7.56 -17.40
C ASN A 75 4.18 6.08 -17.50
N TYR A 76 4.32 5.36 -16.38
CA TYR A 76 3.99 3.95 -16.32
C TYR A 76 2.47 3.70 -16.48
N GLN A 77 2.17 2.63 -17.20
CA GLN A 77 0.87 1.95 -17.25
C GLN A 77 1.07 0.58 -16.62
N VAL A 78 0.16 0.19 -15.74
CA VAL A 78 0.24 -1.06 -14.98
C VAL A 78 -1.11 -1.76 -15.11
N GLU A 79 -1.08 -2.99 -15.60
CA GLU A 79 -2.25 -3.84 -15.79
C GLU A 79 -2.00 -5.21 -15.17
N ILE A 80 -3.04 -5.82 -14.61
CA ILE A 80 -2.99 -7.19 -14.11
C ILE A 80 -3.60 -8.08 -15.20
N MET A 81 -2.79 -8.98 -15.75
CA MET A 81 -3.19 -9.90 -16.83
C MET A 81 -3.78 -11.20 -16.29
N SER A 82 -3.31 -11.63 -15.11
CA SER A 82 -3.82 -12.81 -14.41
C SER A 82 -3.58 -12.64 -12.90
N PRO A 83 -4.52 -13.03 -12.04
CA PRO A 83 -5.89 -13.45 -12.38
C PRO A 83 -6.69 -12.34 -13.08
N GLN A 84 -7.72 -12.70 -13.83
CA GLN A 84 -8.70 -11.76 -14.38
C GLN A 84 -9.68 -11.31 -13.30
N ASP A 85 -10.40 -10.22 -13.57
CA ASP A 85 -11.44 -9.73 -12.66
C ASP A 85 -12.57 -10.74 -12.51
N ASP A 86 -12.98 -10.95 -11.27
CA ASP A 86 -13.90 -11.98 -10.78
C ASP A 86 -13.50 -13.43 -11.15
N GLU A 87 -12.22 -13.70 -11.44
CA GLU A 87 -11.76 -15.05 -11.77
C GLU A 87 -11.85 -16.01 -10.57
N ALA A 88 -12.41 -17.21 -10.79
CA ALA A 88 -12.40 -18.29 -9.81
C ALA A 88 -11.12 -19.13 -9.92
N VAL A 89 -10.17 -18.89 -9.02
CA VAL A 89 -8.90 -19.63 -8.93
C VAL A 89 -9.09 -20.84 -8.02
N ARG A 90 -8.72 -22.06 -8.47
CA ARG A 90 -8.78 -23.27 -7.63
C ARG A 90 -7.38 -23.75 -7.27
N SER A 91 -7.05 -23.73 -5.98
CA SER A 91 -5.74 -24.17 -5.50
C SER A 91 -5.81 -24.61 -4.04
N ASN A 92 -5.80 -25.92 -3.78
CA ASN A 92 -5.89 -26.45 -2.41
C ASN A 92 -4.71 -26.02 -1.53
N ALA A 93 -3.54 -25.83 -2.14
CA ALA A 93 -2.31 -25.37 -1.50
C ALA A 93 -2.26 -23.85 -1.27
N GLY A 94 -3.29 -23.09 -1.67
CA GLY A 94 -3.30 -21.63 -1.52
C GLY A 94 -2.31 -20.92 -2.46
N ILE A 95 -1.95 -21.56 -3.58
CA ILE A 95 -1.00 -21.01 -4.57
C ILE A 95 -1.79 -20.21 -5.62
N VAL A 96 -1.40 -18.94 -5.84
CA VAL A 96 -1.96 -18.06 -6.86
C VAL A 96 -0.82 -17.46 -7.68
N ASN A 97 -0.87 -17.63 -9.00
CA ASN A 97 0.10 -17.02 -9.91
C ASN A 97 -0.46 -15.72 -10.43
N ILE A 98 0.37 -14.69 -10.44
CA ILE A 98 0.01 -13.34 -10.80
C ILE A 98 0.93 -12.88 -11.91
N ASN A 99 0.33 -12.41 -13.00
CA ASN A 99 1.05 -11.80 -14.11
C ASN A 99 0.58 -10.36 -14.24
N ALA A 100 1.52 -9.44 -14.06
CA ALA A 100 1.32 -8.02 -14.29
C ALA A 100 2.00 -7.62 -15.60
N LYS A 101 1.52 -6.55 -16.22
CA LYS A 101 2.14 -5.92 -17.38
C LYS A 101 2.45 -4.48 -17.02
N VAL A 102 3.69 -4.07 -17.23
CA VAL A 102 4.13 -2.69 -17.02
C VAL A 102 4.74 -2.14 -18.29
N GLU A 103 4.21 -1.01 -18.75
CA GLU A 103 4.70 -0.29 -19.93
C GLU A 103 4.92 1.20 -19.60
N PRO A 104 6.05 1.81 -19.98
CA PRO A 104 7.25 1.18 -20.55
C PRO A 104 7.95 0.27 -19.52
N THR A 105 8.96 -0.49 -19.96
CA THR A 105 9.80 -1.31 -19.07
C THR A 105 10.33 -0.47 -17.91
N LEU A 106 10.38 -1.05 -16.72
CA LEU A 106 10.90 -0.39 -15.52
C LEU A 106 12.31 0.16 -15.77
N SER A 107 12.52 1.39 -15.33
CA SER A 107 13.80 2.07 -15.50
C SER A 107 14.85 1.47 -14.56
N ALA A 108 15.79 0.71 -15.12
CA ALA A 108 16.93 0.16 -14.37
C ALA A 108 17.82 1.25 -13.78
N ASP A 109 18.03 2.35 -14.52
CA ASP A 109 18.87 3.48 -14.07
C ASP A 109 18.29 4.20 -12.84
N ARG A 110 16.96 4.21 -12.72
CA ARG A 110 16.24 4.78 -11.58
C ARG A 110 16.02 3.78 -10.44
N ASN A 111 16.26 2.49 -10.71
CA ASN A 111 15.89 1.37 -9.87
C ASN A 111 14.40 1.43 -9.44
N ASP A 112 13.52 1.68 -10.42
CA ASP A 112 12.07 1.60 -10.20
C ASP A 112 11.66 0.13 -10.08
N GLN A 113 10.79 -0.18 -9.12
CA GLN A 113 10.41 -1.53 -8.74
C GLN A 113 8.89 -1.68 -8.66
N ILE A 114 8.42 -2.92 -8.65
CA ILE A 114 7.02 -3.29 -8.50
C ILE A 114 6.80 -3.86 -7.10
N ILE A 115 5.70 -3.46 -6.47
CA ILE A 115 5.17 -4.05 -5.25
C ILE A 115 3.77 -4.62 -5.52
N LEU A 116 3.46 -5.72 -4.86
CA LEU A 116 2.16 -6.37 -4.93
C LEU A 116 1.37 -6.08 -3.67
N LYS A 117 0.07 -5.81 -3.82
CA LYS A 117 -0.86 -5.61 -2.71
C LYS A 117 -2.01 -6.60 -2.82
N LEU A 118 -2.26 -7.34 -1.74
CA LEU A 118 -3.43 -8.20 -1.59
C LEU A 118 -4.26 -7.68 -0.41
N ASP A 119 -5.53 -7.38 -0.65
CA ASP A 119 -6.47 -6.87 0.36
C ASP A 119 -5.94 -5.62 1.08
N GLY A 120 -5.26 -4.75 0.32
CA GLY A 120 -4.62 -3.54 0.82
C GLY A 120 -3.27 -3.74 1.52
N ARG A 121 -2.83 -4.99 1.73
CA ARG A 121 -1.56 -5.33 2.38
C ARG A 121 -0.47 -5.56 1.34
N ILE A 122 0.70 -4.94 1.52
CA ILE A 122 1.86 -5.17 0.66
C ILE A 122 2.41 -6.58 0.93
N LEU A 123 2.64 -7.34 -0.13
CA LEU A 123 3.22 -8.68 -0.07
C LEU A 123 4.61 -8.69 -0.71
N GLY A 124 5.54 -9.36 -0.04
CA GLY A 124 6.91 -9.53 -0.52
C GLY A 124 7.77 -8.27 -0.51
N GLN A 125 8.92 -8.35 -1.16
CA GLN A 125 9.84 -7.24 -1.35
C GLN A 125 9.63 -6.62 -2.75
N PRO A 126 9.91 -5.32 -2.92
CA PRO A 126 9.89 -4.69 -4.24
C PRO A 126 10.82 -5.43 -5.22
N SER A 127 10.33 -5.66 -6.43
CA SER A 127 11.02 -6.45 -7.45
C SER A 127 10.77 -5.89 -8.85
N SER A 128 11.70 -6.10 -9.78
CA SER A 128 11.48 -5.78 -11.20
C SER A 128 10.69 -6.87 -11.93
N SER A 129 10.39 -8.00 -11.27
CA SER A 129 9.59 -9.07 -11.84
C SER A 129 8.15 -8.63 -12.08
N GLN A 130 7.61 -9.01 -13.22
CA GLN A 130 6.19 -8.87 -13.57
C GLN A 130 5.38 -10.14 -13.22
N ASN A 131 6.06 -11.21 -12.82
CA ASN A 131 5.46 -12.47 -12.41
C ASN A 131 5.66 -12.68 -10.91
N PHE A 132 4.58 -12.99 -10.21
CA PHE A 132 4.58 -13.25 -8.77
C PHE A 132 3.84 -14.56 -8.50
N THR A 133 4.31 -15.30 -7.50
CA THR A 133 3.60 -16.47 -6.98
C THR A 133 3.33 -16.22 -5.52
N LEU A 134 2.05 -16.15 -5.19
CA LEU A 134 1.59 -16.13 -3.80
C LEU A 134 1.37 -17.56 -3.34
N THR A 135 1.70 -17.80 -2.08
CA THR A 135 1.51 -19.09 -1.42
C THR A 135 0.77 -18.87 -0.10
N ASP A 136 0.07 -19.89 0.37
CA ASP A 136 -0.68 -19.85 1.63
C ASP A 136 -1.76 -18.75 1.67
N ILE A 137 -2.39 -18.48 0.52
CA ILE A 137 -3.54 -17.60 0.45
C ILE A 137 -4.78 -18.35 0.95
N ASP A 138 -5.55 -17.68 1.81
CA ASP A 138 -6.81 -18.21 2.33
C ASP A 138 -7.87 -18.33 1.24
N ARG A 139 -8.85 -19.22 1.46
CA ARG A 139 -10.00 -19.28 0.54
C ARG A 139 -10.86 -18.03 0.68
N GLY A 140 -11.51 -17.63 -0.40
CA GLY A 140 -12.44 -16.49 -0.40
C GLY A 140 -12.16 -15.50 -1.50
N THR A 141 -12.76 -14.32 -1.38
CA THR A 141 -12.54 -13.21 -2.31
C THR A 141 -11.36 -12.39 -1.85
N HIS A 142 -10.46 -12.09 -2.77
CA HIS A 142 -9.32 -11.23 -2.55
C HIS A 142 -9.29 -10.12 -3.59
N THR A 143 -8.76 -8.96 -3.20
CA THR A 143 -8.50 -7.83 -4.08
C THR A 143 -7.00 -7.68 -4.31
N LEU A 144 -6.59 -7.75 -5.56
CA LEU A 144 -5.22 -7.62 -6.01
C LEU A 144 -4.98 -6.24 -6.60
N GLN A 145 -3.85 -5.62 -6.24
CA GLN A 145 -3.33 -4.42 -6.87
C GLN A 145 -1.82 -4.54 -7.08
N VAL A 146 -1.32 -3.91 -8.14
CA VAL A 146 0.11 -3.81 -8.44
C VAL A 146 0.49 -2.34 -8.49
N ALA A 147 1.60 -1.99 -7.86
CA ALA A 147 2.09 -0.63 -7.82
C ALA A 147 3.56 -0.55 -8.22
N VAL A 148 3.91 0.50 -8.97
CA VAL A 148 5.29 0.84 -9.29
C VAL A 148 5.77 1.88 -8.29
N VAL A 149 6.93 1.64 -7.71
CA VAL A 149 7.59 2.49 -6.73
C VAL A 149 8.99 2.87 -7.21
N ASP A 150 9.49 4.01 -6.77
CA ASP A 150 10.89 4.38 -7.00
C ASP A 150 11.85 3.65 -6.03
N LYS A 151 13.15 3.88 -6.18
CA LYS A 151 14.19 3.36 -5.28
C LYS A 151 14.00 3.69 -3.79
N SER A 152 13.26 4.76 -3.49
CA SER A 152 12.97 5.24 -2.15
C SER A 152 11.64 4.71 -1.61
N GLY A 153 10.90 3.93 -2.42
CA GLY A 153 9.60 3.37 -2.07
C GLY A 153 8.42 4.33 -2.28
N ASN A 154 8.64 5.48 -2.92
CA ASN A 154 7.56 6.41 -3.26
C ASN A 154 6.69 5.84 -4.38
N LEU A 155 5.38 6.00 -4.24
CA LEU A 155 4.42 5.49 -5.22
C LEU A 155 4.46 6.32 -6.51
N LEU A 156 4.78 5.67 -7.63
CA LEU A 156 4.78 6.30 -8.96
C LEU A 156 3.47 6.03 -9.71
N LYS A 157 3.00 4.78 -9.65
CA LYS A 157 1.77 4.34 -10.34
C LYS A 157 1.11 3.17 -9.62
N THR A 158 -0.18 3.00 -9.83
CA THR A 158 -0.94 1.83 -9.37
C THR A 158 -1.87 1.34 -10.47
N SER A 159 -2.06 0.02 -10.55
CA SER A 159 -3.03 -0.61 -11.43
C SER A 159 -4.46 -0.38 -10.95
N THR A 160 -5.42 -0.65 -11.83
CA THR A 160 -6.80 -0.91 -11.39
C THR A 160 -6.80 -2.14 -10.46
N PRO A 161 -7.57 -2.15 -9.35
CA PRO A 161 -7.77 -3.36 -8.55
C PRO A 161 -8.48 -4.43 -9.35
N VAL A 162 -8.11 -5.68 -9.10
CA VAL A 162 -8.73 -6.88 -9.67
C VAL A 162 -9.20 -7.77 -8.53
N SER A 163 -10.46 -8.19 -8.55
CA SER A 163 -10.99 -9.15 -7.57
C SER A 163 -10.87 -10.57 -8.10
N PHE A 164 -10.51 -11.53 -7.25
CA PHE A 164 -10.53 -12.95 -7.61
C PHE A 164 -11.02 -13.81 -6.44
N HIS A 165 -11.47 -15.02 -6.74
CA HIS A 165 -12.05 -15.94 -5.76
C HIS A 165 -11.22 -17.21 -5.65
N LEU A 166 -10.53 -17.38 -4.52
CA LEU A 166 -9.76 -18.59 -4.25
C LEU A 166 -10.63 -19.70 -3.65
N GLN A 167 -10.66 -20.83 -4.34
CA GLN A 167 -11.36 -22.04 -3.93
C GLN A 167 -10.36 -23.10 -3.44
N ARG A 168 -10.57 -23.55 -2.20
CA ARG A 168 -9.82 -24.64 -1.57
C ARG A 168 -10.78 -25.76 -1.19
N HIS A 169 -10.45 -27.01 -1.53
CA HIS A 169 -11.12 -28.17 -0.94
C HIS A 169 -10.73 -28.27 0.53
N SER A 170 -11.74 -28.32 1.40
CA SER A 170 -11.56 -28.77 2.77
C SER A 170 -11.70 -30.29 2.77
N VAL A 171 -10.66 -31.02 3.12
CA VAL A 171 -10.82 -32.39 3.58
C VAL A 171 -11.13 -32.29 5.07
N ALA A 172 -12.36 -32.62 5.45
CA ALA A 172 -12.68 -32.77 6.87
C ALA A 172 -11.87 -33.95 7.43
N PRO A 173 -11.24 -33.81 8.61
CA PRO A 173 -10.51 -34.91 9.26
C PRO A 173 -11.43 -36.06 9.67
#